data_AF-A0A1C4Z5E5-F1
#
_entry.id   AF-A0A1C4Z5E5-F1
#
_cell.length_a   1.000
_cell.length_b   1.000
_cell.length_c   1.000
_cell.angle_alpha   90.00
_cell.angle_beta   90.00
_cell.angle_gamma   90.00
#
_symmetry.space_group_name_H-M   'P 1'
#
loop_
_entity.id
_entity.type
_entity.pdbx_description
1 polymer ?
#
loop_
_entity_poly.entity_id
_entity_poly.type
_entity_poly.pdbx_seq_one_letter_code
_entity_poly.pdbx_strand_id
1 'polypeptide(L)'
;MSWADAGGPGAVPPAAAAGLEPGRLAAGVERRLGVPPSVARQQLLRSVRELAFALKVEQLSLLEAVRGSRFGGVTLSPAQVPVLLRITLEADGPGVRVGVLLVDRWPGKLGRNWGVTSVYVGLFESVLSTVDAVLGRLDPAAAASFAPWWRQTGPGDVAMMQHAAGLANRAQAALSRHAGRLLDGDGQAQRQAVVTRTGGATFTFETADAVAEVPAELADGMLMVGTLIVSRPGGMPPKLVGQVQSLVFRVEECLAAGGADRLAVEPADVPAVTFLHQQARLRGLLPVRTLRTCTTCRLEKVANPEMERMQERTRRTRDLASSIGGLVTPYVLAGRLVQLNNKGPKFACPRCQGMDADETVVTYCQRCGDRRAETALRACPKCQFDFGGLVGGEPVWRPRATVPAISGPGPQPAGHLPPAVTAASSRPATPPAPPPGYQPDPEAQQWPRPPGFPS
;
A
#
# COMPACT_ATOMS: atom_id res chain seq x y z
N MET A 1 27.67 -0.35 -14.21
CA MET A 1 27.22 -0.18 -15.60
C MET A 1 26.40 1.10 -15.65
N SER A 2 26.84 2.10 -16.42
CA SER A 2 26.08 3.34 -16.57
C SER A 2 24.83 3.07 -17.41
N TRP A 3 23.73 3.65 -16.96
CA TRP A 3 22.45 3.64 -17.66
C TRP A 3 22.54 4.61 -18.84
N ALA A 4 23.19 4.20 -19.93
CA ALA A 4 23.10 4.95 -21.16
C ALA A 4 21.70 4.75 -21.74
N ASP A 5 21.11 5.87 -22.16
CA ASP A 5 19.91 5.92 -22.98
C ASP A 5 19.99 4.91 -24.14
N ALA A 6 19.36 3.76 -23.96
CA ALA A 6 18.86 2.97 -25.07
C ALA A 6 17.45 3.42 -25.46
N GLY A 7 17.15 4.70 -25.22
CA GLY A 7 16.14 5.49 -25.95
C GLY A 7 16.70 5.99 -27.28
N GLY A 8 17.50 5.19 -27.98
CA GLY A 8 17.79 5.46 -29.39
C GLY A 8 16.48 5.33 -30.18
N PRO A 9 16.17 6.24 -31.12
CA PRO A 9 15.01 6.10 -31.99
C PRO A 9 15.18 4.81 -32.81
N GLY A 10 14.50 3.73 -32.43
CA GLY A 10 14.59 2.47 -33.19
C GLY A 10 14.29 1.17 -32.46
N ALA A 11 14.21 1.11 -31.13
CA ALA A 11 13.68 -0.08 -30.46
C ALA A 11 12.15 -0.08 -30.53
N VAL A 12 11.62 -0.25 -31.75
CA VAL A 12 10.19 -0.44 -32.00
C VAL A 12 9.73 -1.62 -31.13
N PRO A 13 8.69 -1.45 -30.30
CA PRO A 13 8.12 -2.57 -29.57
C PRO A 13 7.80 -3.67 -30.60
N PRO A 14 8.23 -4.93 -30.40
CA PRO A 14 7.89 -6.00 -31.34
C PRO A 14 6.36 -6.08 -31.49
N ALA A 15 5.85 -6.67 -32.57
CA ALA A 15 4.41 -6.74 -32.83
C ALA A 15 3.57 -7.27 -31.64
N ALA A 16 4.17 -8.06 -30.74
CA ALA A 16 3.56 -8.51 -29.48
C ALA A 16 3.18 -7.36 -28.51
N ALA A 17 3.81 -6.19 -28.62
CA ALA A 17 3.52 -4.99 -27.86
C ALA A 17 2.60 -4.00 -28.60
N ALA A 18 2.26 -4.26 -29.87
CA ALA A 18 1.45 -3.38 -30.73
C ALA A 18 -0.06 -3.30 -30.35
N GLY A 19 -0.45 -3.85 -29.20
CA GLY A 19 -1.81 -3.75 -28.65
C GLY A 19 -1.85 -3.30 -27.18
N LEU A 20 -0.75 -2.75 -26.66
CA LEU A 20 -0.71 -2.28 -25.28
C LEU A 20 -1.54 -1.00 -25.12
N GLU A 21 -2.45 -1.02 -24.15
CA GLU A 21 -3.23 0.15 -23.75
C GLU A 21 -2.30 1.34 -23.40
N PRO A 22 -2.52 2.53 -23.98
CA PRO A 22 -1.66 3.69 -23.74
C PRO A 22 -1.68 4.09 -22.25
N GLY A 23 -0.48 4.18 -21.65
CA GLY A 23 -0.27 4.49 -20.22
C GLY A 23 0.07 3.28 -19.34
N ARG A 24 0.19 2.08 -19.93
CA ARG A 24 0.73 0.90 -19.25
C ARG A 24 2.26 0.97 -19.16
N LEU A 25 2.79 0.49 -18.04
CA LEU A 25 4.17 0.13 -17.87
C LEU A 25 4.35 -1.24 -18.52
N ALA A 26 5.26 -1.30 -19.47
CA ALA A 26 5.61 -2.55 -20.13
C ALA A 26 7.12 -2.67 -20.25
N ALA A 27 7.58 -3.90 -20.29
CA ALA A 27 8.96 -4.23 -20.59
C ALA A 27 8.98 -5.56 -21.32
N GLY A 28 9.94 -5.76 -22.20
CA GLY A 28 9.98 -6.99 -22.93
C GLY A 28 11.26 -7.18 -23.69
N VAL A 29 11.34 -8.35 -24.32
CA VAL A 29 12.51 -8.76 -25.05
C VAL A 29 12.20 -9.90 -26.01
N GLU A 30 13.01 -10.02 -27.05
CA GLU A 30 13.00 -11.15 -27.97
C GLU A 30 14.37 -11.82 -27.98
N ARG A 31 14.38 -13.15 -27.96
CA ARG A 31 15.58 -13.99 -27.94
C ARG A 31 15.47 -15.08 -28.99
N ARG A 32 16.55 -15.33 -29.72
CA ARG A 32 16.65 -16.49 -30.63
C ARG A 32 17.61 -17.50 -30.03
N LEU A 33 17.23 -18.76 -30.04
CA LEU A 33 18.00 -19.86 -29.47
C LEU A 33 18.09 -20.98 -30.49
N GLY A 34 19.21 -21.67 -30.56
CA GLY A 34 19.43 -22.87 -31.37
C GLY A 34 18.85 -24.15 -30.77
N VAL A 35 18.06 -24.06 -29.68
CA VAL A 35 17.43 -25.22 -29.04
C VAL A 35 16.00 -25.44 -29.53
N PRO A 36 15.48 -26.68 -29.47
CA PRO A 36 14.09 -26.96 -29.84
C PRO A 36 13.07 -26.21 -28.95
N PRO A 37 11.93 -25.76 -29.50
CA PRO A 37 10.90 -25.03 -28.74
C PRO A 37 10.40 -25.75 -27.49
N SER A 38 10.32 -27.09 -27.53
CA SER A 38 9.89 -27.92 -26.40
C SER A 38 10.81 -27.82 -25.19
N VAL A 39 12.14 -27.76 -25.42
CA VAL A 39 13.16 -27.65 -24.38
C VAL A 39 13.11 -26.27 -23.74
N ALA A 40 13.05 -25.22 -24.55
CA ALA A 40 12.90 -23.85 -24.07
C ALA A 40 11.63 -23.68 -23.23
N ARG A 41 10.49 -24.20 -23.73
CA ARG A 41 9.20 -24.17 -23.03
C ARG A 41 9.26 -24.82 -21.66
N GLN A 42 9.89 -25.99 -21.54
CA GLN A 42 9.96 -26.71 -20.27
C GLN A 42 10.72 -25.92 -19.20
N GLN A 43 11.84 -25.29 -19.56
CA GLN A 43 12.59 -24.46 -18.62
C GLN A 43 11.85 -23.17 -18.27
N LEU A 44 11.24 -22.51 -19.26
CA LEU A 44 10.47 -21.29 -19.03
C LEU A 44 9.27 -21.55 -18.10
N LEU A 45 8.55 -22.67 -18.26
CA LEU A 45 7.48 -23.07 -17.34
C LEU A 45 7.98 -23.25 -15.90
N ARG A 46 9.17 -23.83 -15.71
CA ARG A 46 9.79 -23.97 -14.39
C ARG A 46 10.08 -22.59 -13.80
N SER A 47 10.71 -21.70 -14.57
CA SER A 47 11.05 -20.35 -14.13
C SER A 47 9.82 -19.49 -13.81
N VAL A 48 8.73 -19.62 -14.58
CA VAL A 48 7.45 -18.95 -14.30
C VAL A 48 6.93 -19.34 -12.90
N ARG A 49 7.01 -20.62 -12.53
CA ARG A 49 6.60 -21.11 -11.21
C ARG A 49 7.53 -20.63 -10.10
N GLU A 50 8.85 -20.66 -10.33
CA GLU A 50 9.86 -20.16 -9.38
C GLU A 50 9.70 -18.66 -9.10
N LEU A 51 9.34 -17.88 -10.11
CA LEU A 51 9.04 -16.45 -10.00
C LEU A 51 7.68 -16.14 -9.36
N ALA A 52 6.99 -17.16 -8.83
CA ALA A 52 5.69 -17.11 -8.18
C ALA A 52 4.56 -16.54 -9.06
N PHE A 53 4.63 -16.73 -10.37
CA PHE A 53 3.52 -16.43 -11.27
C PHE A 53 2.52 -17.59 -11.29
N ALA A 54 1.23 -17.26 -11.23
CA ALA A 54 0.13 -18.18 -11.45
C ALA A 54 -0.18 -18.27 -12.94
N LEU A 55 -0.01 -19.45 -13.52
CA LEU A 55 -0.28 -19.71 -14.94
C LEU A 55 -1.78 -19.58 -15.22
N LYS A 56 -2.14 -18.79 -16.23
CA LYS A 56 -3.52 -18.56 -16.69
C LYS A 56 -3.78 -19.25 -18.03
N VAL A 57 -2.80 -19.20 -18.94
CA VAL A 57 -2.87 -19.87 -20.24
C VAL A 57 -1.60 -20.70 -20.43
N GLU A 58 -1.79 -21.96 -20.78
CA GLU A 58 -0.72 -22.89 -21.12
C GLU A 58 -1.00 -23.52 -22.50
N GLN A 59 -0.42 -22.96 -23.55
CA GLN A 59 -0.46 -23.50 -24.90
C GLN A 59 0.95 -23.91 -25.34
N LEU A 60 1.07 -24.51 -26.52
CA LEU A 60 2.37 -24.93 -27.07
C LEU A 60 3.29 -23.73 -27.35
N SER A 61 2.76 -22.68 -27.97
CA SER A 61 3.49 -21.47 -28.38
C SER A 61 3.25 -20.26 -27.48
N LEU A 62 2.42 -20.38 -26.44
CA LEU A 62 2.04 -19.25 -25.58
C LEU A 62 1.91 -19.69 -24.12
N LEU A 63 2.61 -18.98 -23.25
CA LEU A 63 2.44 -19.05 -21.80
C LEU A 63 1.99 -17.67 -21.31
N GLU A 64 0.84 -17.61 -20.65
CA GLU A 64 0.42 -16.39 -19.94
C GLU A 64 0.29 -16.69 -18.46
N ALA A 65 0.92 -15.86 -17.64
CA ALA A 65 0.92 -16.01 -16.20
C ALA A 65 0.71 -14.65 -15.54
N VAL A 66 0.09 -14.66 -14.36
CA VAL A 66 -0.16 -13.44 -13.60
C VAL A 66 0.44 -13.55 -12.21
N ARG A 67 0.92 -12.44 -11.69
CA ARG A 67 1.40 -12.34 -10.32
C ARG A 67 0.78 -11.15 -9.62
N GLY A 68 0.71 -11.22 -8.31
CA GLY A 68 0.25 -10.13 -7.46
C GLY A 68 -1.26 -9.91 -7.46
N SER A 69 -1.69 -8.90 -6.72
CA SER A 69 -3.10 -8.53 -6.57
C SER A 69 -3.24 -7.01 -6.58
N ARG A 70 -4.43 -6.51 -6.91
CA ARG A 70 -4.70 -5.06 -6.93
C ARG A 70 -4.39 -4.39 -5.58
N PHE A 71 -4.58 -5.09 -4.46
CA PHE A 71 -4.26 -4.60 -3.11
C PHE A 71 -2.78 -4.72 -2.75
N GLY A 72 -2.06 -5.69 -3.32
CA GLY A 72 -0.61 -5.80 -3.20
C GLY A 72 0.16 -4.62 -3.80
N GLY A 73 -0.50 -3.91 -4.71
CA GLY A 73 -0.06 -2.60 -5.19
C GLY A 73 0.00 -1.52 -4.12
N VAL A 74 -0.92 -1.56 -3.14
CA VAL A 74 -1.01 -0.59 -2.03
C VAL A 74 0.09 -0.83 -1.00
N THR A 75 0.53 -2.09 -0.83
CA THR A 75 1.63 -2.43 0.09
C THR A 75 3.02 -2.19 -0.51
N LEU A 76 3.10 -1.74 -1.78
CA LEU A 76 4.35 -1.51 -2.53
C LEU A 76 5.32 -2.70 -2.48
N SER A 77 4.83 -3.93 -2.23
CA SER A 77 5.68 -5.11 -2.17
C SER A 77 5.93 -5.63 -3.58
N PRO A 78 7.19 -5.84 -4.02
CA PRO A 78 7.48 -6.36 -5.36
C PRO A 78 6.80 -7.71 -5.63
N ALA A 79 6.69 -8.56 -4.61
CA ALA A 79 6.04 -9.86 -4.71
C ALA A 79 4.52 -9.75 -4.91
N GLN A 80 3.91 -8.61 -4.59
CA GLN A 80 2.46 -8.44 -4.56
C GLN A 80 1.92 -7.47 -5.61
N VAL A 81 2.78 -6.72 -6.32
CA VAL A 81 2.33 -5.83 -7.41
C VAL A 81 1.72 -6.63 -8.57
N PRO A 82 0.60 -6.19 -9.13
CA PRO A 82 -0.13 -6.95 -10.14
C PRO A 82 0.56 -6.88 -11.52
N VAL A 83 1.10 -8.01 -11.99
CA VAL A 83 1.84 -8.13 -13.26
C VAL A 83 1.26 -9.23 -14.13
N LEU A 84 1.22 -9.01 -15.44
CA LEU A 84 1.03 -9.99 -16.48
C LEU A 84 2.40 -10.33 -17.08
N LEU A 85 2.71 -11.62 -17.17
CA LEU A 85 3.83 -12.16 -17.93
C LEU A 85 3.26 -12.95 -19.10
N ARG A 86 3.70 -12.61 -20.30
CA ARG A 86 3.38 -13.32 -21.53
C ARG A 86 4.67 -13.76 -22.19
N ILE A 87 4.75 -15.05 -22.52
CA ILE A 87 5.89 -15.67 -23.21
C ILE A 87 5.36 -16.31 -24.48
N THR A 88 5.87 -15.90 -25.63
CA THR A 88 5.61 -16.52 -26.92
C THR A 88 6.79 -17.36 -27.35
N LEU A 89 6.53 -18.53 -27.95
CA LEU A 89 7.53 -19.41 -28.54
C LEU A 89 7.15 -19.66 -29.98
N GLU A 90 7.97 -19.17 -30.90
CA GLU A 90 7.81 -19.35 -32.34
C GLU A 90 8.98 -20.17 -32.87
N ALA A 91 8.72 -21.16 -33.73
CA ALA A 91 9.79 -21.92 -34.36
C ALA A 91 10.62 -21.00 -35.27
N ASP A 92 11.95 -21.08 -35.18
CA ASP A 92 12.88 -20.28 -35.99
C ASP A 92 13.95 -21.22 -36.57
N GLY A 93 13.62 -21.84 -37.72
CA GLY A 93 14.43 -22.92 -38.30
C GLY A 93 14.54 -24.13 -37.34
N PRO A 94 15.76 -24.63 -37.04
CA PRO A 94 15.95 -25.69 -36.04
C PRO A 94 15.82 -25.20 -34.59
N GLY A 95 15.74 -23.88 -34.40
CA GLY A 95 15.71 -23.23 -33.11
C GLY A 95 14.33 -22.68 -32.73
N VAL A 96 14.34 -21.76 -31.77
CA VAL A 96 13.14 -21.09 -31.26
C VAL A 96 13.40 -19.61 -31.04
N ARG A 97 12.39 -18.80 -31.40
CA ARG A 97 12.27 -17.40 -31.03
C ARG A 97 11.36 -17.29 -29.81
N VAL A 98 11.90 -16.76 -28.72
CA VAL A 98 11.22 -16.55 -27.46
C VAL A 98 10.95 -15.05 -27.31
N GLY A 99 9.67 -14.67 -27.33
CA GLY A 99 9.23 -13.32 -26.99
C GLY A 99 8.76 -13.28 -25.54
N VAL A 100 9.21 -12.30 -24.77
CA VAL A 100 8.80 -12.11 -23.38
C VAL A 100 8.28 -10.70 -23.18
N LEU A 101 7.09 -10.60 -22.61
CA LEU A 101 6.39 -9.35 -22.37
C LEU A 101 5.89 -9.33 -20.92
N LEU A 102 6.28 -8.29 -20.20
CA LEU A 102 5.76 -7.94 -18.89
C LEU A 102 4.90 -6.69 -19.02
N VAL A 103 3.71 -6.73 -18.43
CA VAL A 103 2.79 -5.60 -18.41
C VAL A 103 2.24 -5.46 -17.01
N ASP A 104 2.14 -4.24 -16.51
CA ASP A 104 1.37 -4.03 -15.28
C ASP A 104 -0.11 -4.36 -15.48
N ARG A 105 -0.77 -4.71 -14.39
CA ARG A 105 -2.23 -4.88 -14.36
C ARG A 105 -2.91 -3.89 -13.42
N TRP A 106 -2.36 -2.69 -13.28
CA TRP A 106 -2.91 -1.67 -12.38
C TRP A 106 -4.28 -1.18 -12.88
N PRO A 107 -5.33 -1.10 -12.06
CA PRO A 107 -6.62 -0.58 -12.51
C PRO A 107 -6.55 0.94 -12.66
N GLY A 108 -6.54 1.46 -13.89
CA GLY A 108 -6.66 2.89 -14.20
C GLY A 108 -5.36 3.61 -14.60
N LYS A 109 -5.51 4.75 -15.28
CA LYS A 109 -4.44 5.69 -15.65
C LYS A 109 -4.12 6.69 -14.52
N LEU A 110 -5.08 6.91 -13.62
CA LEU A 110 -5.02 7.83 -12.48
C LEU A 110 -4.72 7.05 -11.19
N GLY A 111 -3.78 7.53 -10.37
CA GLY A 111 -3.41 6.89 -9.09
C GLY A 111 -2.22 5.92 -9.15
N ARG A 112 -1.43 5.96 -10.22
CA ARG A 112 -0.13 5.28 -10.29
C ARG A 112 0.94 6.22 -9.73
N ASN A 113 1.17 6.11 -8.43
CA ASN A 113 2.15 6.92 -7.72
C ASN A 113 3.59 6.53 -8.13
N TRP A 114 4.55 7.44 -7.96
CA TRP A 114 5.97 7.22 -8.34
C TRP A 114 6.58 5.99 -7.68
N GLY A 115 6.26 5.77 -6.40
CA GLY A 115 6.72 4.59 -5.66
C GLY A 115 6.24 3.28 -6.28
N VAL A 116 5.08 3.25 -6.95
CA VAL A 116 4.57 2.06 -7.64
C VAL A 116 5.37 1.80 -8.92
N THR A 117 5.70 2.84 -9.68
CA THR A 117 6.46 2.71 -10.94
C THR A 117 7.85 2.14 -10.71
N SER A 118 8.58 2.61 -9.69
CA SER A 118 9.91 2.08 -9.37
C SER A 118 9.87 0.60 -8.96
N VAL A 119 8.83 0.17 -8.22
CA VAL A 119 8.60 -1.25 -7.88
C VAL A 119 8.44 -2.09 -9.14
N TYR A 120 7.66 -1.62 -10.12
CA TYR A 120 7.49 -2.33 -11.39
C TYR A 120 8.78 -2.39 -12.19
N VAL A 121 9.56 -1.31 -12.25
CA VAL A 121 10.83 -1.30 -12.99
C VAL A 121 11.81 -2.31 -12.40
N GLY A 122 12.06 -2.26 -11.10
CA GLY A 122 12.97 -3.21 -10.45
C GLY A 122 12.48 -4.66 -10.54
N LEU A 123 11.15 -4.85 -10.52
CA LEU A 123 10.57 -6.16 -10.77
C LEU A 123 10.78 -6.65 -12.20
N PHE A 124 10.53 -5.80 -13.20
CA PHE A 124 10.68 -6.17 -14.59
C PHE A 124 12.12 -6.53 -14.91
N GLU A 125 13.07 -5.76 -14.39
CA GLU A 125 14.50 -6.04 -14.48
C GLU A 125 14.85 -7.41 -13.87
N SER A 126 14.38 -7.68 -12.65
CA SER A 126 14.62 -8.95 -11.96
C SER A 126 14.05 -10.15 -12.73
N VAL A 127 12.82 -10.04 -13.24
CA VAL A 127 12.17 -11.13 -13.99
C VAL A 127 12.88 -11.36 -15.32
N LEU A 128 13.14 -10.30 -16.09
CA LEU A 128 13.80 -10.43 -17.40
C LEU A 128 15.24 -10.94 -17.26
N SER A 129 15.97 -10.49 -16.24
CA SER A 129 17.33 -11.01 -15.95
C SER A 129 17.30 -12.49 -15.57
N THR A 130 16.30 -12.92 -14.81
CA THR A 130 16.13 -14.34 -14.45
C THR A 130 15.83 -15.18 -15.69
N VAL A 131 14.96 -14.68 -16.58
CA VAL A 131 14.64 -15.34 -17.84
C VAL A 131 15.87 -15.42 -18.74
N ASP A 132 16.61 -14.32 -18.95
CA ASP A 132 17.83 -14.30 -19.74
C ASP A 132 18.89 -15.26 -19.19
N ALA A 133 19.04 -15.35 -17.86
CA ALA A 133 19.95 -16.31 -17.24
C ALA A 133 19.53 -17.77 -17.50
N VAL A 134 18.22 -18.06 -17.54
CA VAL A 134 17.68 -19.40 -17.88
C VAL A 134 17.92 -19.72 -19.34
N LEU A 135 17.64 -18.78 -20.24
CA LEU A 135 17.84 -18.94 -21.67
C LEU A 135 19.33 -19.04 -22.03
N GLY A 136 20.19 -18.26 -21.37
CA GLY A 136 21.63 -18.32 -21.60
C GLY A 136 22.29 -19.61 -21.10
N ARG A 137 21.71 -20.28 -20.10
CA ARG A 137 22.14 -21.66 -19.73
C ARG A 137 21.71 -22.70 -20.75
N LEU A 138 20.59 -22.49 -21.42
CA LEU A 138 20.11 -23.38 -22.48
C LEU A 138 20.94 -23.23 -23.77
N ASP A 139 21.31 -22.00 -24.11
CA ASP A 139 22.12 -21.69 -25.28
C ASP A 139 23.15 -20.59 -24.98
N PRO A 140 24.34 -20.99 -24.48
CA PRO A 140 25.41 -20.05 -24.15
C PRO A 140 25.95 -19.30 -25.37
N ALA A 141 25.88 -19.91 -26.56
CA ALA A 141 26.34 -19.29 -27.80
C ALA A 141 25.42 -18.15 -28.22
N ALA A 142 24.09 -18.36 -28.15
CA ALA A 142 23.12 -17.31 -28.41
C ALA A 142 23.16 -16.20 -27.34
N ALA A 143 23.44 -16.53 -26.08
CA ALA A 143 23.46 -15.57 -24.97
C ALA A 143 24.41 -14.38 -25.21
N ALA A 144 25.51 -14.59 -25.92
CA ALA A 144 26.46 -13.54 -26.28
C ALA A 144 25.86 -12.47 -27.21
N SER A 145 24.77 -12.78 -27.90
CA SER A 145 24.08 -11.89 -28.84
C SER A 145 22.80 -11.26 -28.27
N PHE A 146 22.50 -11.47 -26.99
CA PHE A 146 21.28 -10.95 -26.38
C PHE A 146 21.31 -9.42 -26.31
N ALA A 147 20.47 -8.79 -27.13
CA ALA A 147 20.26 -7.34 -27.08
C ALA A 147 19.66 -6.91 -25.73
N PRO A 148 19.87 -5.66 -25.28
CA PRO A 148 19.18 -5.13 -24.11
C PRO A 148 17.66 -5.25 -24.22
N TRP A 149 17.00 -5.40 -23.08
CA TRP A 149 15.54 -5.37 -22.99
C TRP A 149 15.01 -3.96 -23.26
N TRP A 150 13.82 -3.88 -23.83
CA TRP A 150 13.12 -2.61 -24.03
C TRP A 150 12.14 -2.37 -22.89
N ARG A 151 11.79 -1.10 -22.67
CA ARG A 151 10.81 -0.68 -21.66
C ARG A 151 9.97 0.49 -22.16
N GLN A 152 8.74 0.54 -21.68
CA GLN A 152 7.81 1.64 -21.87
C GLN A 152 7.32 2.05 -20.48
N THR A 153 7.71 3.24 -20.02
CA THR A 153 7.39 3.74 -18.66
C THR A 153 6.29 4.80 -18.64
N GLY A 154 5.61 5.03 -19.77
CA GLY A 154 4.66 6.14 -19.93
C GLY A 154 5.37 7.51 -19.95
N PRO A 155 4.62 8.62 -20.02
CA PRO A 155 5.17 9.98 -20.18
C PRO A 155 5.88 10.55 -18.94
N GLY A 156 6.11 9.74 -17.89
CA GLY A 156 6.90 10.13 -16.72
C GLY A 156 8.34 9.68 -16.91
N ASP A 157 9.23 10.64 -17.16
CA ASP A 157 10.60 10.42 -17.58
C ASP A 157 11.46 9.70 -16.52
N VAL A 158 12.26 8.71 -16.96
CA VAL A 158 13.01 7.79 -16.09
C VAL A 158 14.36 8.35 -15.65
N ALA A 159 14.86 9.39 -16.32
CA ALA A 159 16.12 10.04 -15.96
C ALA A 159 16.07 10.64 -14.54
N MET A 160 14.89 11.13 -14.10
CA MET A 160 14.70 11.57 -12.71
C MET A 160 14.50 10.42 -11.70
N MET A 161 14.24 9.18 -12.15
CA MET A 161 13.97 8.02 -11.27
C MET A 161 15.24 7.28 -10.79
N GLN A 162 16.37 7.36 -11.48
CA GLN A 162 17.57 6.57 -11.14
C GLN A 162 18.29 7.07 -9.89
N HIS A 163 18.29 8.39 -9.65
CA HIS A 163 18.78 8.96 -8.39
C HIS A 163 17.85 8.62 -7.20
N ALA A 164 16.57 8.34 -7.45
CA ALA A 164 15.58 8.01 -6.43
C ALA A 164 15.48 6.49 -6.13
N ALA A 165 15.83 5.60 -7.05
CA ALA A 165 15.67 4.14 -6.89
C ALA A 165 16.54 3.54 -5.75
N GLY A 166 17.73 4.10 -5.51
CA GLY A 166 18.58 3.72 -4.36
C GLY A 166 17.98 4.10 -3.00
N LEU A 167 17.11 5.11 -2.97
CA LEU A 167 16.41 5.61 -1.78
C LEU A 167 15.02 4.97 -1.63
N ALA A 168 14.31 4.74 -2.74
CA ALA A 168 13.03 4.04 -2.79
C ALA A 168 13.12 2.61 -2.26
N ASN A 169 14.21 1.88 -2.52
CA ASN A 169 14.42 0.54 -1.95
C ASN A 169 14.54 0.56 -0.41
N ARG A 170 15.07 1.64 0.19
CA ARG A 170 15.14 1.80 1.66
C ARG A 170 13.78 2.21 2.24
N ALA A 171 13.07 3.12 1.58
CA ALA A 171 11.71 3.52 1.95
C ALA A 171 10.70 2.36 1.81
N GLN A 172 10.83 1.54 0.78
CA GLN A 172 9.99 0.36 0.51
C GLN A 172 10.26 -0.78 1.50
N ALA A 173 11.50 -0.96 1.95
CA ALA A 173 11.81 -1.85 3.06
C ALA A 173 11.20 -1.33 4.38
N ALA A 174 11.09 -0.02 4.58
CA ALA A 174 10.44 0.56 5.77
C ALA A 174 8.89 0.41 5.69
N LEU A 175 8.28 0.71 4.55
CA LEU A 175 6.83 0.66 4.32
C LEU A 175 6.27 -0.77 4.30
N SER A 176 6.96 -1.73 3.70
CA SER A 176 6.56 -3.15 3.73
C SER A 176 6.66 -3.76 5.13
N ARG A 177 7.60 -3.29 5.96
CA ARG A 177 7.71 -3.64 7.39
C ARG A 177 6.67 -2.93 8.27
N HIS A 178 5.92 -1.96 7.75
CA HIS A 178 4.94 -1.16 8.48
C HIS A 178 3.49 -1.41 8.07
N ALA A 179 3.22 -1.74 6.81
CA ALA A 179 1.94 -2.32 6.40
C ALA A 179 1.65 -3.63 7.15
N GLY A 180 2.70 -4.33 7.62
CA GLY A 180 2.56 -5.41 8.61
C GLY A 180 2.10 -4.92 9.99
N ARG A 181 2.71 -3.85 10.52
CA ARG A 181 2.51 -3.35 11.89
C ARG A 181 1.22 -2.56 12.12
N LEU A 182 0.77 -1.73 11.18
CA LEU A 182 -0.52 -1.01 11.27
C LEU A 182 -1.73 -1.97 11.20
N LEU A 183 -1.49 -3.21 10.78
CA LEU A 183 -2.45 -4.30 10.71
C LEU A 183 -2.37 -5.24 11.95
N ASP A 184 -1.50 -4.93 12.92
CA ASP A 184 -1.17 -5.76 14.08
C ASP A 184 -1.81 -5.31 15.41
N GLY A 185 -2.58 -4.21 15.46
CA GLY A 185 -3.41 -3.75 16.59
C GLY A 185 -2.94 -4.14 18.01
N ASP A 186 -2.34 -3.18 18.74
CA ASP A 186 -1.98 -3.19 20.17
C ASP A 186 -2.18 -4.52 20.94
N GLY A 187 -1.32 -5.50 20.64
CA GLY A 187 -1.02 -6.59 21.56
C GLY A 187 0.06 -6.11 22.53
N GLN A 188 -0.34 -5.72 23.74
CA GLN A 188 0.53 -5.18 24.80
C GLN A 188 1.64 -6.15 25.31
N ALA A 189 1.89 -7.28 24.64
CA ALA A 189 2.87 -8.28 25.03
C ALA A 189 3.64 -8.84 23.83
N GLN A 190 4.52 -8.04 23.21
CA GLN A 190 5.94 -8.39 22.97
C GLN A 190 6.62 -7.28 22.15
N ARG A 191 7.32 -6.41 22.89
CA ARG A 191 8.39 -5.56 22.34
C ARG A 191 9.58 -6.47 22.03
N GLN A 192 10.05 -6.45 20.77
CA GLN A 192 11.46 -6.23 20.38
C GLN A 192 11.67 -6.56 18.90
N ALA A 193 11.75 -5.51 18.07
CA ALA A 193 12.62 -5.41 16.89
C ALA A 193 12.60 -3.94 16.41
N VAL A 194 13.22 -3.08 17.21
CA VAL A 194 13.51 -1.68 16.87
C VAL A 194 14.77 -1.66 16.00
N VAL A 195 14.63 -1.17 14.76
CA VAL A 195 15.69 -0.47 14.04
C VAL A 195 15.05 0.71 13.29
N THR A 196 14.98 1.82 14.04
CA THR A 196 15.27 3.21 13.65
C THR A 196 15.02 3.69 12.21
N ARG A 197 13.97 4.53 12.03
CA ARG A 197 14.18 5.81 11.34
C ARG A 197 15.22 6.58 12.16
N THR A 198 16.31 7.01 11.54
CA THR A 198 17.21 8.01 12.13
C THR A 198 16.56 9.37 11.95
N GLY A 199 15.67 9.74 12.87
CA GLY A 199 14.99 11.05 12.89
C GLY A 199 13.46 10.92 12.84
N GLY A 200 12.80 11.51 13.83
CA GLY A 200 11.35 11.80 13.86
C GLY A 200 10.39 10.66 14.18
N ALA A 201 9.80 10.69 15.39
CA ALA A 201 8.55 9.98 15.70
C ALA A 201 7.31 10.66 15.05
N THR A 202 7.51 11.83 14.44
CA THR A 202 6.49 12.77 14.00
C THR A 202 6.85 13.35 12.64
N PHE A 203 5.86 13.42 11.75
CA PHE A 203 5.89 14.14 10.49
C PHE A 203 5.16 15.49 10.65
N THR A 204 5.78 16.57 10.22
CA THR A 204 5.34 17.93 10.44
C THR A 204 4.88 18.56 9.13
N PHE A 205 3.67 19.10 9.13
CA PHE A 205 3.19 19.98 8.07
C PHE A 205 3.33 21.43 8.55
N GLU A 206 3.98 22.28 7.77
CA GLU A 206 4.24 23.67 8.14
C GLU A 206 3.55 24.63 7.16
N THR A 207 2.81 25.60 7.66
CA THR A 207 2.46 26.80 6.91
C THR A 207 3.30 27.98 7.42
N ALA A 208 3.07 29.19 6.89
CA ALA A 208 3.69 30.39 7.42
C ALA A 208 3.41 30.57 8.93
N ASP A 209 2.15 30.39 9.33
CA ASP A 209 1.64 30.78 10.65
C ASP A 209 1.31 29.59 11.58
N ALA A 210 1.28 28.37 11.06
CA ALA A 210 0.84 27.20 11.81
C ALA A 210 1.67 25.95 11.50
N VAL A 211 1.69 25.05 12.46
CA VAL A 211 2.40 23.77 12.39
C VAL A 211 1.45 22.65 12.81
N ALA A 212 1.42 21.58 12.04
CA ALA A 212 0.69 20.36 12.35
C ALA A 212 1.69 19.21 12.52
N GLU A 213 1.86 18.75 13.75
CA GLU A 213 2.70 17.60 14.07
C GLU A 213 1.83 16.34 14.09
N VAL A 214 2.14 15.41 13.20
CA VAL A 214 1.39 14.18 12.99
C VAL A 214 2.29 13.00 13.33
N PRO A 215 1.88 12.06 14.19
CA PRO A 215 2.65 10.83 14.41
C PRO A 215 2.92 10.11 13.09
N ALA A 216 4.10 9.52 12.93
CA ALA A 216 4.49 8.85 11.68
C ALA A 216 3.44 7.82 11.19
N GLU A 217 2.87 7.04 12.12
CA GLU A 217 1.83 6.05 11.82
C GLU A 217 0.54 6.70 11.26
N LEU A 218 0.19 7.87 11.78
CA LEU A 218 -0.98 8.60 11.32
C LEU A 218 -0.73 9.25 9.95
N ALA A 219 0.48 9.74 9.70
CA ALA A 219 0.90 10.25 8.38
C ALA A 219 0.85 9.14 7.32
N ASP A 220 1.28 7.91 7.66
CA ASP A 220 1.15 6.75 6.78
C ASP A 220 -0.33 6.42 6.50
N GLY A 221 -1.17 6.48 7.54
CA GLY A 221 -2.63 6.37 7.40
C GLY A 221 -3.22 7.41 6.46
N MET A 222 -2.76 8.66 6.55
CA MET A 222 -3.15 9.77 5.65
C MET A 222 -2.78 9.48 4.20
N LEU A 223 -1.56 8.97 3.95
CA LEU A 223 -1.12 8.57 2.61
C LEU A 223 -1.97 7.44 2.02
N MET A 224 -2.23 6.40 2.82
CA MET A 224 -3.12 5.29 2.40
C MET A 224 -4.51 5.82 2.04
N VAL A 225 -5.08 6.68 2.88
CA VAL A 225 -6.40 7.30 2.63
C VAL A 225 -6.36 8.13 1.34
N GLY A 226 -5.34 8.96 1.16
CA GLY A 226 -5.16 9.77 -0.03
C GLY A 226 -5.12 8.93 -1.31
N THR A 227 -4.37 7.83 -1.32
CA THR A 227 -4.32 6.91 -2.48
C THR A 227 -5.67 6.21 -2.74
N LEU A 228 -6.40 5.83 -1.68
CA LEU A 228 -7.76 5.30 -1.83
C LEU A 228 -8.71 6.34 -2.45
N ILE A 229 -8.63 7.59 -2.00
CA ILE A 229 -9.40 8.72 -2.53
C ILE A 229 -9.09 8.96 -4.01
N VAL A 230 -7.81 9.03 -4.39
CA VAL A 230 -7.40 9.30 -5.77
C VAL A 230 -7.82 8.17 -6.71
N SER A 231 -7.70 6.92 -6.27
CA SER A 231 -8.08 5.76 -7.08
C SER A 231 -9.60 5.59 -7.21
N ARG A 232 -10.37 6.00 -6.19
CA ARG A 232 -11.84 5.88 -6.16
C ARG A 232 -12.45 7.13 -5.49
N PRO A 233 -12.56 8.26 -6.21
CA PRO A 233 -13.03 9.50 -5.62
C PRO A 233 -14.51 9.48 -5.21
N GLY A 234 -15.31 8.56 -5.78
CA GLY A 234 -16.74 8.48 -5.49
C GLY A 234 -17.44 9.81 -5.76
N GLY A 235 -18.22 10.29 -4.79
CA GLY A 235 -18.94 11.57 -4.88
C GLY A 235 -18.16 12.81 -4.41
N MET A 236 -16.83 12.74 -4.26
CA MET A 236 -16.05 13.89 -3.79
C MET A 236 -15.90 14.99 -4.86
N PRO A 237 -15.83 16.28 -4.46
CA PRO A 237 -15.59 17.37 -5.40
C PRO A 237 -14.24 17.22 -6.14
N PRO A 238 -14.20 17.38 -7.48
CA PRO A 238 -12.96 17.21 -8.26
C PRO A 238 -11.80 18.08 -7.79
N LYS A 239 -12.08 19.32 -7.34
CA LYS A 239 -11.06 20.23 -6.80
C LYS A 239 -10.38 19.64 -5.55
N LEU A 240 -11.15 19.03 -4.65
CA LEU A 240 -10.61 18.39 -3.45
C LEU A 240 -9.80 17.14 -3.82
N VAL A 241 -10.26 16.35 -4.79
CA VAL A 241 -9.51 15.19 -5.30
C VAL A 241 -8.16 15.63 -5.85
N GLY A 242 -8.11 16.70 -6.65
CA GLY A 242 -6.87 17.27 -7.18
C GLY A 242 -5.93 17.78 -6.09
N GLN A 243 -6.45 18.45 -5.05
CA GLN A 243 -5.67 18.89 -3.90
C GLN A 243 -5.10 17.70 -3.11
N VAL A 244 -5.90 16.68 -2.84
CA VAL A 244 -5.45 15.45 -2.17
C VAL A 244 -4.38 14.75 -3.00
N GLN A 245 -4.57 14.65 -4.32
CA GLN A 245 -3.59 14.05 -5.23
C GLN A 245 -2.26 14.81 -5.20
N SER A 246 -2.29 16.13 -5.31
CA SER A 246 -1.10 17.00 -5.25
C SER A 246 -0.39 16.89 -3.91
N LEU A 247 -1.14 16.88 -2.81
CA LEU A 247 -0.59 16.73 -1.46
C LEU A 247 0.07 15.37 -1.25
N VAL A 248 -0.62 14.27 -1.60
CA VAL A 248 -0.06 12.90 -1.53
C VAL A 248 1.23 12.82 -2.33
N PHE A 249 1.23 13.38 -3.54
CA PHE A 249 2.41 13.41 -4.39
C PHE A 249 3.59 14.13 -3.73
N ARG A 250 3.38 15.35 -3.18
CA ARG A 250 4.45 16.09 -2.49
C ARG A 250 4.94 15.42 -1.21
N VAL A 251 4.05 14.78 -0.43
CA VAL A 251 4.44 14.03 0.77
C VAL A 251 5.31 12.84 0.37
N GLU A 252 4.91 12.07 -0.64
CA GLU A 252 5.69 10.95 -1.16
C GLU A 252 7.05 11.40 -1.69
N GLU A 253 7.10 12.53 -2.42
CA GLU A 253 8.34 13.12 -2.93
C GLU A 253 9.28 13.54 -1.79
N CYS A 254 8.75 14.20 -0.76
CA CYS A 254 9.49 14.60 0.43
C CYS A 254 10.09 13.38 1.17
N LEU A 255 9.29 12.34 1.37
CA LEU A 255 9.73 11.08 2.00
C LEU A 255 10.76 10.34 1.12
N ALA A 256 10.58 10.34 -0.19
CA ALA A 256 11.49 9.67 -1.12
C ALA A 256 12.85 10.37 -1.23
N ALA A 257 12.89 11.70 -1.10
CA ALA A 257 14.12 12.50 -1.11
C ALA A 257 14.99 12.28 0.15
N GLY A 258 14.52 11.49 1.12
CA GLY A 258 15.12 11.43 2.46
C GLY A 258 15.08 12.79 3.15
N GLY A 259 14.12 13.64 2.75
CA GLY A 259 13.92 14.96 3.29
C GLY A 259 13.64 14.91 4.80
N ALA A 260 13.80 16.05 5.45
CA ALA A 260 13.34 16.23 6.82
C ALA A 260 11.89 15.75 6.96
N ASP A 261 11.48 15.30 8.14
CA ASP A 261 10.09 14.96 8.47
C ASP A 261 9.17 16.20 8.46
N ARG A 262 9.36 17.13 7.52
CA ARG A 262 8.75 18.46 7.44
C ARG A 262 8.37 18.76 6.00
N LEU A 263 7.10 19.08 5.78
CA LEU A 263 6.58 19.49 4.49
C LEU A 263 5.97 20.89 4.60
N ALA A 264 6.42 21.82 3.76
CA ALA A 264 5.76 23.11 3.60
C ALA A 264 4.42 22.90 2.87
N VAL A 265 3.35 23.45 3.45
CA VAL A 265 1.97 23.34 2.97
C VAL A 265 1.46 24.74 2.65
N GLU A 266 1.00 24.90 1.42
CA GLU A 266 0.33 26.13 1.00
C GLU A 266 -0.99 26.33 1.77
N PRO A 267 -1.40 27.57 2.09
CA PRO A 267 -2.66 27.82 2.77
C PRO A 267 -3.89 27.16 2.11
N ALA A 268 -3.86 27.03 0.78
CA ALA A 268 -4.90 26.38 0.00
C ALA A 268 -5.02 24.87 0.25
N ASP A 269 -3.97 24.20 0.74
CA ASP A 269 -3.89 22.76 0.96
C ASP A 269 -4.11 22.36 2.43
N VAL A 270 -4.16 23.33 3.34
CA VAL A 270 -4.52 23.14 4.76
C VAL A 270 -5.82 22.32 4.94
N PRO A 271 -6.91 22.56 4.16
CA PRO A 271 -8.11 21.74 4.26
C PRO A 271 -7.87 20.29 3.84
N ALA A 272 -7.01 20.02 2.85
CA ALA A 272 -6.72 18.67 2.39
C ALA A 272 -5.92 17.89 3.44
N VAL A 273 -4.92 18.51 4.09
CA VAL A 273 -4.18 17.91 5.22
C VAL A 273 -5.14 17.56 6.35
N THR A 274 -5.98 18.53 6.75
CA THR A 274 -6.96 18.36 7.83
C THR A 274 -7.94 17.23 7.52
N PHE A 275 -8.43 17.19 6.28
CA PHE A 275 -9.34 16.14 5.81
C PHE A 275 -8.68 14.76 5.83
N LEU A 276 -7.46 14.61 5.30
CA LEU A 276 -6.74 13.34 5.32
C LEU A 276 -6.47 12.88 6.76
N HIS A 277 -6.07 13.80 7.64
CA HIS A 277 -5.85 13.51 9.05
C HIS A 277 -7.12 12.97 9.72
N GLN A 278 -8.26 13.63 9.52
CA GLN A 278 -9.55 13.18 10.04
C GLN A 278 -9.93 11.79 9.51
N GLN A 279 -9.81 11.57 8.20
CA GLN A 279 -10.16 10.28 7.60
C GLN A 279 -9.23 9.14 8.05
N ALA A 280 -7.94 9.42 8.25
CA ALA A 280 -7.00 8.46 8.80
C ALA A 280 -7.37 8.07 10.23
N ARG A 281 -7.69 9.05 11.09
CA ARG A 281 -8.17 8.80 12.46
C ARG A 281 -9.49 8.02 12.48
N LEU A 282 -10.46 8.37 11.64
CA LEU A 282 -11.72 7.61 11.53
C LEU A 282 -11.48 6.14 11.23
N ARG A 283 -10.55 5.83 10.33
CA ARG A 283 -10.22 4.45 9.96
C ARG A 283 -9.43 3.70 11.03
N GLY A 284 -8.74 4.41 11.92
CA GLY A 284 -8.15 3.82 13.12
C GLY A 284 -9.18 3.48 14.19
N LEU A 285 -10.30 4.21 14.27
CA LEU A 285 -11.34 4.01 15.29
C LEU A 285 -12.44 3.04 14.85
N LEU A 286 -12.74 2.97 13.56
CA LEU A 286 -13.85 2.17 13.04
C LEU A 286 -13.39 0.76 12.65
N PRO A 287 -14.21 -0.27 12.91
CA PRO A 287 -13.87 -1.63 12.48
C PRO A 287 -13.79 -1.70 10.96
N VAL A 288 -12.63 -2.13 10.47
CA VAL A 288 -12.35 -2.28 9.05
C VAL A 288 -12.59 -3.72 8.62
N ARG A 289 -13.32 -3.90 7.51
CA ARG A 289 -13.52 -5.18 6.83
C ARG A 289 -13.17 -5.05 5.35
N THR A 290 -12.92 -6.19 4.71
CA THR A 290 -12.66 -6.24 3.27
C THR A 290 -13.86 -6.83 2.57
N LEU A 291 -14.56 -6.05 1.75
CA LEU A 291 -15.57 -6.54 0.83
C LEU A 291 -14.89 -7.11 -0.40
N ARG A 292 -15.08 -8.41 -0.65
CA ARG A 292 -14.63 -9.11 -1.85
C ARG A 292 -15.83 -9.33 -2.77
N THR A 293 -15.83 -8.71 -3.94
CA THR A 293 -16.87 -8.88 -4.96
C THR A 293 -16.32 -9.74 -6.08
N CYS A 294 -16.87 -10.94 -6.27
CA CYS A 294 -16.42 -11.84 -7.33
C CYS A 294 -16.49 -11.14 -8.70
N THR A 295 -15.41 -11.19 -9.47
CA THR A 295 -15.36 -10.54 -10.79
C THR A 295 -16.28 -11.21 -11.81
N THR A 296 -16.52 -12.52 -11.66
CA THR A 296 -17.38 -13.32 -12.55
C THR A 296 -18.87 -13.15 -12.24
N CYS A 297 -19.30 -13.49 -11.02
CA CYS A 297 -20.73 -13.57 -10.68
C CYS A 297 -21.20 -12.45 -9.76
N ARG A 298 -20.34 -11.46 -9.45
CA ARG A 298 -20.62 -10.30 -8.60
C ARG A 298 -21.09 -10.63 -7.18
N LEU A 299 -20.89 -11.86 -6.70
CA LEU A 299 -21.21 -12.22 -5.33
C LEU A 299 -20.29 -11.45 -4.38
N GLU A 300 -20.91 -10.80 -3.40
CA GLU A 300 -20.23 -10.06 -2.35
C GLU A 300 -19.98 -10.95 -1.13
N LYS A 301 -18.74 -10.94 -0.64
CA LYS A 301 -18.35 -11.60 0.61
C LYS A 301 -17.56 -10.62 1.47
N VAL A 302 -18.03 -10.39 2.69
CA VAL A 302 -17.28 -9.62 3.68
C VAL A 302 -16.28 -10.56 4.36
N ALA A 303 -15.00 -10.22 4.29
CA ALA A 303 -13.93 -10.90 4.99
C ALA A 303 -13.47 -10.04 6.17
N ASN A 304 -13.26 -10.68 7.32
CA ASN A 304 -12.58 -10.06 8.44
C ASN A 304 -11.07 -10.31 8.28
N PRO A 305 -10.26 -9.28 7.97
CA PRO A 305 -8.83 -9.46 7.75
C PRO A 305 -8.10 -9.93 9.02
N GLU A 306 -8.57 -9.57 10.22
CA GLU A 306 -7.98 -10.01 11.49
C GLU A 306 -8.19 -11.51 11.70
N MET A 307 -9.40 -12.00 11.40
CA MET A 307 -9.69 -13.43 11.48
C MET A 307 -8.89 -14.24 10.47
N GLU A 308 -8.75 -13.76 9.23
CA GLU A 308 -7.92 -14.43 8.22
C GLU A 308 -6.45 -14.50 8.66
N ARG A 309 -5.93 -13.44 9.29
CA ARG A 309 -4.57 -13.44 9.84
C ARG A 309 -4.44 -14.36 11.03
N MET A 310 -5.41 -14.37 11.95
CA MET A 310 -5.40 -15.28 13.09
C MET A 310 -5.40 -16.73 12.60
N GLN A 311 -6.24 -17.06 11.62
CA GLN A 311 -6.25 -18.37 10.97
C GLN A 311 -4.93 -18.70 10.28
N GLU A 312 -4.31 -17.75 9.56
CA GLU A 312 -2.99 -17.95 8.94
C GLU A 312 -1.89 -18.13 10.00
N ARG A 313 -1.93 -17.39 11.12
CA ARG A 313 -1.01 -17.57 12.25
C ARG A 313 -1.19 -18.93 12.90
N THR A 314 -2.42 -19.33 13.23
CA THR A 314 -2.75 -20.65 13.78
C THR A 314 -2.37 -21.77 12.82
N ARG A 315 -2.53 -21.57 11.51
CA ARG A 315 -2.09 -22.52 10.49
C ARG A 315 -0.56 -22.64 10.52
N ARG A 316 0.17 -21.53 10.51
CA ARG A 316 1.65 -21.54 10.59
C ARG A 316 2.15 -22.18 11.87
N THR A 317 1.55 -21.88 13.03
CA THR A 317 1.97 -22.50 14.30
C THR A 317 1.65 -23.99 14.32
N ARG A 318 0.51 -24.42 13.77
CA ARG A 318 0.17 -25.84 13.59
C ARG A 318 1.16 -26.55 12.65
N ASP A 319 1.54 -25.91 11.56
CA ASP A 319 2.50 -26.44 10.59
C ASP A 319 3.89 -26.63 11.25
N LEU A 320 4.32 -25.69 12.10
CA LEU A 320 5.56 -25.78 12.89
C LEU A 320 5.47 -26.81 14.02
N ALA A 321 4.33 -26.94 14.71
CA ALA A 321 4.16 -27.97 15.74
C ALA A 321 4.14 -29.38 15.13
N SER A 322 3.58 -29.52 13.93
CA SER A 322 3.49 -30.79 13.20
C SER A 322 4.83 -31.24 12.59
N SER A 323 5.83 -30.35 12.50
CA SER A 323 7.18 -30.69 12.02
C SER A 323 8.10 -31.25 13.10
N ILE A 324 7.77 -31.08 14.39
CA ILE A 324 8.59 -31.55 15.52
C ILE A 324 8.19 -32.97 15.99
N GLY A 325 6.97 -33.42 15.71
CA GLY A 325 6.42 -34.70 16.22
C GLY A 325 6.53 -35.94 15.31
N GLY A 326 7.25 -35.89 14.19
CA GLY A 326 7.27 -36.98 13.19
C GLY A 326 8.52 -37.85 13.23
N LEU A 327 8.44 -39.02 13.86
CA LEU A 327 9.40 -40.12 13.67
C LEU A 327 9.42 -40.57 12.19
N VAL A 328 10.47 -40.14 11.49
CA VAL A 328 11.21 -40.73 10.36
C VAL A 328 10.44 -41.73 9.46
N THR A 329 9.80 -41.24 8.40
CA THR A 329 9.67 -41.98 7.12
C THR A 329 9.76 -41.00 5.93
N PRO A 330 10.70 -41.20 4.97
CA PRO A 330 11.02 -40.22 3.93
C PRO A 330 9.90 -39.96 2.91
N TYR A 331 8.96 -40.89 2.73
CA TYR A 331 7.83 -40.71 1.82
C TYR A 331 6.75 -39.73 2.33
N VAL A 332 6.67 -39.52 3.65
CA VAL A 332 5.72 -38.56 4.27
C VAL A 332 6.23 -37.11 4.13
N LEU A 333 7.55 -36.91 4.04
CA LEU A 333 8.17 -35.60 3.90
C LEU A 333 7.89 -34.95 2.54
N ALA A 334 7.92 -35.73 1.45
CA ALA A 334 7.64 -35.22 0.10
C ALA A 334 6.16 -34.79 -0.07
N GLY A 335 5.21 -35.58 0.45
CA GLY A 335 3.79 -35.22 0.42
C GLY A 335 3.46 -33.98 1.27
N ARG A 336 4.15 -33.80 2.41
CA ARG A 336 3.97 -32.64 3.29
C ARG A 336 4.55 -31.34 2.73
N LEU A 337 5.68 -31.40 2.02
CA LEU A 337 6.24 -30.23 1.32
C LEU A 337 5.31 -29.70 0.21
N VAL A 338 4.60 -30.58 -0.49
CA VAL A 338 3.58 -30.20 -1.48
C VAL A 338 2.34 -29.58 -0.82
N GLN A 339 1.92 -30.06 0.35
CA GLN A 339 0.80 -29.47 1.10
C GLN A 339 1.14 -28.09 1.70
N LEU A 340 2.38 -27.86 2.11
CA LEU A 340 2.85 -26.56 2.59
C LEU A 340 2.86 -25.49 1.50
N ASN A 341 3.05 -25.89 0.24
CA ASN A 341 3.10 -24.97 -0.90
C ASN A 341 1.72 -24.73 -1.56
N ASN A 342 0.73 -25.60 -1.32
CA ASN A 342 -0.65 -25.41 -1.74
C ASN A 342 -1.39 -24.44 -0.80
N LYS A 343 -0.97 -23.18 -0.83
CA LYS A 343 -1.84 -22.09 -0.38
C LYS A 343 -2.94 -21.94 -1.43
N GLY A 344 -4.09 -22.56 -1.15
CA GLY A 344 -5.30 -22.36 -1.95
C GLY A 344 -5.57 -20.86 -2.19
N PRO A 345 -6.38 -20.52 -3.20
CA PRO A 345 -6.61 -19.13 -3.56
C PRO A 345 -7.14 -18.34 -2.36
N LYS A 346 -6.64 -17.11 -2.16
CA LYS A 346 -7.06 -16.21 -1.05
C LYS A 346 -8.57 -15.92 -1.06
N PHE A 347 -9.21 -16.12 -2.21
CA PHE A 347 -10.64 -16.05 -2.38
C PHE A 347 -11.08 -17.16 -3.34
N ALA A 348 -12.11 -17.91 -2.96
CA ALA A 348 -12.86 -18.78 -3.85
C ALA A 348 -14.33 -18.39 -3.72
N CYS A 349 -14.94 -17.98 -4.83
CA CYS A 349 -16.35 -17.63 -4.84
C CYS A 349 -17.20 -18.88 -4.55
N PRO A 350 -18.04 -18.91 -3.51
CA PRO A 350 -18.87 -20.08 -3.21
C PRO A 350 -19.93 -20.35 -4.28
N ARG A 351 -20.28 -19.37 -5.12
CA ARG A 351 -21.30 -19.51 -6.17
C ARG A 351 -20.75 -20.05 -7.48
N CYS A 352 -19.63 -19.52 -7.97
CA CYS A 352 -19.09 -19.87 -9.29
C CYS A 352 -17.66 -20.42 -9.27
N GLN A 353 -17.08 -20.60 -8.08
CA GLN A 353 -15.69 -21.04 -7.89
C GLN A 353 -14.62 -20.12 -8.53
N GLY A 354 -15.01 -18.92 -8.97
CA GLY A 354 -14.09 -17.90 -9.44
C GLY A 354 -13.06 -17.52 -8.36
N MET A 355 -11.79 -17.43 -8.76
CA MET A 355 -10.66 -17.16 -7.86
C MET A 355 -10.29 -15.67 -7.78
N ASP A 356 -10.92 -14.84 -8.61
CA ASP A 356 -10.66 -13.41 -8.70
C ASP A 356 -11.81 -12.61 -8.05
N ALA A 357 -11.47 -11.62 -7.23
CA ALA A 357 -12.43 -10.70 -6.61
C ALA A 357 -11.90 -9.26 -6.59
N ASP A 358 -12.82 -8.32 -6.77
CA ASP A 358 -12.61 -6.90 -6.50
C ASP A 358 -12.68 -6.67 -5.00
N GLU A 359 -11.55 -6.27 -4.41
CA GLU A 359 -11.46 -5.96 -2.99
C GLU A 359 -11.72 -4.47 -2.76
N THR A 360 -12.52 -4.18 -1.75
CA THR A 360 -12.86 -2.82 -1.30
C THR A 360 -12.85 -2.79 0.21
N VAL A 361 -12.20 -1.77 0.79
CA VAL A 361 -12.24 -1.55 2.24
C VAL A 361 -13.62 -1.01 2.60
N VAL A 362 -14.27 -1.64 3.58
CA VAL A 362 -15.57 -1.20 4.09
C VAL A 362 -15.53 -1.04 5.60
N THR A 363 -16.29 -0.08 6.09
CA THR A 363 -16.56 0.13 7.52
C THR A 363 -18.05 -0.02 7.78
N TYR A 364 -18.45 -0.03 9.05
CA TYR A 364 -19.85 -0.14 9.44
C TYR A 364 -20.25 1.08 10.25
N CYS A 365 -21.47 1.57 10.01
CA CYS A 365 -22.03 2.64 10.82
C CYS A 365 -22.27 2.14 12.26
N GLN A 366 -21.66 2.80 13.24
CA GLN A 366 -21.81 2.44 14.66
C GLN A 366 -23.25 2.58 15.18
N ARG A 367 -24.08 3.42 14.54
CA ARG A 367 -25.47 3.66 14.94
C ARG A 367 -26.46 2.65 14.35
N CYS A 368 -26.35 2.35 13.06
CA CYS A 368 -27.38 1.56 12.35
C CYS A 368 -26.85 0.26 11.71
N GLY A 369 -25.55 -0.02 11.83
CA GLY A 369 -24.92 -1.21 11.24
C GLY A 369 -24.83 -1.19 9.72
N ASP A 370 -25.21 -0.10 9.05
CA ASP A 370 -25.14 -0.03 7.59
C ASP A 370 -23.70 -0.09 7.09
N ARG A 371 -23.46 -0.88 6.04
CA ARG A 371 -22.14 -1.07 5.44
C ARG A 371 -21.76 0.16 4.62
N ARG A 372 -20.58 0.70 4.88
CA ARG A 372 -20.03 1.90 4.25
C ARG A 372 -18.82 1.54 3.41
N ALA A 373 -18.89 1.76 2.11
CA ALA A 373 -17.80 1.49 1.17
C ALA A 373 -17.16 2.77 0.62
N GLU A 374 -17.58 3.94 1.13
CA GLU A 374 -17.10 5.22 0.67
C GLU A 374 -15.64 5.44 1.08
N THR A 375 -14.88 6.05 0.18
CA THR A 375 -13.49 6.45 0.42
C THR A 375 -13.37 7.65 1.35
N ALA A 376 -14.45 8.40 1.55
CA ALA A 376 -14.55 9.48 2.52
C ALA A 376 -15.78 9.29 3.39
N LEU A 377 -15.57 9.07 4.68
CA LEU A 377 -16.61 8.94 5.68
C LEU A 377 -16.99 10.33 6.19
N ARG A 378 -18.18 10.81 5.81
CA ARG A 378 -18.76 12.08 6.31
C ARG A 378 -19.95 11.81 7.19
N ALA A 379 -21.07 11.42 6.59
CA ALA A 379 -22.28 11.01 7.29
C ALA A 379 -22.81 9.68 6.74
N CYS A 380 -23.53 8.93 7.58
CA CYS A 380 -24.27 7.76 7.13
C CYS A 380 -25.56 8.21 6.42
N PRO A 381 -25.80 7.88 5.14
CA PRO A 381 -26.99 8.28 4.39
C PRO A 381 -28.27 7.64 4.93
N LYS A 382 -28.16 6.50 5.64
CA LYS A 382 -29.32 5.79 6.21
C LYS A 382 -29.82 6.43 7.51
N CYS A 383 -28.92 6.77 8.43
CA CYS A 383 -29.29 7.25 9.78
C CYS A 383 -28.73 8.63 10.13
N GLN A 384 -28.09 9.31 9.17
CA GLN A 384 -27.44 10.62 9.31
C GLN A 384 -26.42 10.69 10.45
N PHE A 385 -25.85 9.55 10.86
CA PHE A 385 -24.77 9.52 11.83
C PHE A 385 -23.55 10.25 11.27
N ASP A 386 -23.13 11.30 11.96
CA ASP A 386 -21.91 12.05 11.62
C ASP A 386 -20.68 11.28 12.10
N PHE A 387 -19.86 10.83 11.15
CA PHE A 387 -18.60 10.17 11.47
C PHE A 387 -17.61 11.19 12.05
N GLY A 388 -17.63 12.46 11.60
CA GLY A 388 -16.71 13.50 12.04
C GLY A 388 -16.71 13.69 13.56
N GLY A 389 -17.88 13.59 14.20
CA GLY A 389 -18.03 13.64 15.65
C GLY A 389 -17.19 12.61 16.44
N LEU A 390 -16.77 11.49 15.83
CA LEU A 390 -15.95 10.47 16.51
C LEU A 390 -14.49 10.88 16.73
N VAL A 391 -13.96 11.75 15.87
CA VAL A 391 -12.53 12.11 15.92
C VAL A 391 -12.27 13.25 16.88
N GLY A 392 -13.32 13.95 17.33
CA GLY A 392 -13.21 15.15 18.16
C GLY A 392 -12.59 16.32 17.37
N GLY A 393 -13.00 17.54 17.68
CA GLY A 393 -12.54 18.76 17.02
C GLY A 393 -11.12 19.19 17.40
N GLU A 394 -10.23 18.26 17.75
CA GLU A 394 -8.87 18.60 18.13
C GLU A 394 -8.17 19.27 16.92
N PRO A 395 -7.71 20.53 17.07
CA PRO A 395 -7.14 21.26 15.96
C PRO A 395 -5.81 20.61 15.59
N VAL A 396 -5.75 20.11 14.35
CA VAL A 396 -4.54 19.52 13.75
C VAL A 396 -3.41 20.55 13.70
N TRP A 397 -3.77 21.81 13.50
CA TRP A 397 -2.86 22.93 13.34
C TRP A 397 -2.74 23.70 14.64
N ARG A 398 -1.50 23.91 15.08
CA ARG A 398 -1.16 24.77 16.21
C ARG A 398 -0.50 26.04 15.69
N PRO A 399 -0.79 27.23 16.26
CA PRO A 399 -0.06 28.44 15.93
C PRO A 399 1.44 28.23 16.13
N ARG A 400 2.25 28.72 15.19
CA ARG A 400 3.71 28.70 15.34
C ARG A 400 4.06 29.58 16.54
N ALA A 401 4.80 29.02 17.51
CA ALA A 401 5.34 29.82 18.58
C ALA A 401 6.30 30.86 17.97
N THR A 402 5.91 32.12 17.97
CA THR A 402 6.80 33.24 17.66
C THR A 402 7.88 33.23 18.73
N VAL A 403 9.10 32.84 18.37
CA VAL A 403 10.27 33.09 19.23
C VAL A 403 10.34 34.61 19.38
N PRO A 404 10.20 35.16 20.60
CA PRO A 404 10.39 36.59 20.79
C PRO A 404 11.78 36.92 20.25
N ALA A 405 11.86 37.84 19.30
CA ALA A 405 13.15 38.40 18.93
C ALA A 405 13.79 38.88 20.24
N ILE A 406 14.91 38.27 20.63
CA ILE A 406 15.71 38.75 21.75
C ILE A 406 16.26 40.09 21.28
N SER A 407 15.50 41.15 21.52
CA SER A 407 16.01 42.51 21.50
C SER A 407 17.12 42.54 22.54
N GLY A 408 18.37 42.57 22.07
CA GLY A 408 19.54 42.71 22.94
C GLY A 408 19.39 43.92 23.88
N PRO A 409 20.00 43.87 25.07
CA PRO A 409 19.81 44.89 26.09
C PRO A 409 20.46 46.21 25.66
N GLY A 410 19.62 47.19 25.30
CA GLY A 410 19.99 48.60 25.44
C GLY A 410 20.04 48.97 26.93
N PRO A 411 21.00 49.80 27.38
CA PRO A 411 21.13 50.15 28.78
C PRO A 411 19.97 51.04 29.21
N GLN A 412 19.11 50.55 30.11
CA GLN A 412 18.14 51.39 30.81
C GLN A 412 18.60 51.67 32.25
N PRO A 413 18.54 52.93 32.70
CA PRO A 413 18.95 53.33 34.03
C PRO A 413 17.93 52.90 35.10
N ALA A 414 18.45 52.65 36.29
CA ALA A 414 17.76 52.15 37.46
C ALA A 414 16.55 53.00 37.88
N GLY A 415 15.43 52.33 38.16
CA GLY A 415 14.22 52.98 38.66
C GLY A 415 13.28 52.01 39.39
N HIS A 416 13.52 51.85 40.70
CA HIS A 416 12.56 51.71 41.80
C HIS A 416 11.34 50.76 41.64
N LEU A 417 11.37 49.67 42.43
CA LEU A 417 10.21 48.85 42.84
C LEU A 417 9.26 49.64 43.78
N PRO A 418 7.95 49.32 43.81
CA PRO A 418 7.38 48.62 44.97
C PRO A 418 6.21 47.64 44.58
N PRO A 419 5.37 47.11 45.50
CA PRO A 419 5.38 45.70 45.88
C PRO A 419 4.14 44.89 45.43
N ALA A 420 4.22 43.59 45.71
CA ALA A 420 3.33 42.50 45.36
C ALA A 420 1.84 42.68 45.69
N VAL A 421 0.99 42.16 44.80
CA VAL A 421 -0.42 41.85 45.07
C VAL A 421 -0.66 40.36 44.77
N THR A 422 -1.13 39.66 45.79
CA THR A 422 -1.59 38.26 45.81
C THR A 422 -3.02 38.09 45.25
N ALA A 423 -3.33 36.84 44.88
CA ALA A 423 -4.64 36.23 44.55
C ALA A 423 -5.07 36.33 43.07
N ALA A 424 -5.73 35.34 42.44
CA ALA A 424 -6.59 34.29 42.98
C ALA A 424 -6.57 33.00 42.13
N SER A 425 -6.87 31.89 42.79
CA SER A 425 -7.08 30.56 42.24
C SER A 425 -8.52 30.42 41.74
N SER A 426 -8.73 30.05 40.48
CA SER A 426 -10.05 29.75 39.91
C SER A 426 -10.28 28.24 39.84
N ARG A 427 -11.37 27.80 40.48
CA ARG A 427 -11.87 26.41 40.53
C ARG A 427 -12.86 26.21 39.36
N PRO A 428 -12.83 25.10 38.59
CA PRO A 428 -13.82 24.86 37.55
C PRO A 428 -15.16 24.39 38.13
N ALA A 429 -16.23 24.79 37.44
CA ALA A 429 -17.63 24.60 37.77
C ALA A 429 -18.14 23.16 37.53
N THR A 430 -19.11 22.76 38.35
CA THR A 430 -19.87 21.51 38.29
C THR A 430 -20.84 21.49 37.09
N PRO A 431 -20.99 20.36 36.36
CA PRO A 431 -21.96 20.25 35.28
C PRO A 431 -23.43 20.14 35.78
N PRO A 432 -24.41 20.58 34.97
CA PRO A 432 -25.83 20.57 35.35
C PRO A 432 -26.44 19.16 35.33
N ALA A 433 -27.41 18.95 36.22
CA ALA A 433 -28.19 17.72 36.36
C ALA A 433 -29.10 17.44 35.13
N PRO A 434 -29.34 16.17 34.79
CA PRO A 434 -30.26 15.79 33.71
C PRO A 434 -31.73 16.10 34.06
N PRO A 435 -32.58 16.36 33.04
CA PRO A 435 -33.98 16.68 33.24
C PRO A 435 -34.79 15.47 33.78
N PRO A 436 -35.83 15.73 34.60
CA PRO A 436 -36.67 14.67 35.15
C PRO A 436 -37.47 13.97 34.04
N GLY A 437 -37.33 12.64 33.95
CA GLY A 437 -38.11 11.80 33.02
C GLY A 437 -37.32 10.77 32.20
N TYR A 438 -35.99 10.69 32.36
CA TYR A 438 -35.20 9.62 31.71
C TYR A 438 -35.37 8.29 32.47
N GLN A 439 -36.18 7.38 31.93
CA GLN A 439 -36.13 5.97 32.29
C GLN A 439 -35.21 5.23 31.32
N PRO A 440 -34.05 4.70 31.76
CA PRO A 440 -33.21 3.88 30.90
C PRO A 440 -33.90 2.55 30.56
N ASP A 441 -33.71 2.15 29.31
CA ASP A 441 -34.14 0.88 28.73
C ASP A 441 -33.69 -0.32 29.60
N PRO A 442 -34.61 -1.21 30.06
CA PRO A 442 -34.25 -2.34 30.92
C PRO A 442 -33.26 -3.33 30.29
N GLU A 443 -33.13 -3.33 28.95
CA GLU A 443 -32.17 -4.19 28.24
C GLU A 443 -30.71 -3.67 28.34
N ALA A 444 -30.51 -2.38 28.63
CA ALA A 444 -29.19 -1.75 28.79
C ALA A 444 -28.51 -2.04 30.15
N GLN A 445 -29.19 -2.73 31.08
CA GLN A 445 -28.65 -3.11 32.39
C GLN A 445 -27.97 -4.48 32.41
N GLN A 446 -28.07 -5.28 31.34
CA GLN A 446 -27.56 -6.67 31.33
C GLN A 446 -26.09 -6.82 30.92
N TRP A 447 -25.42 -5.72 30.53
CA TRP A 447 -24.01 -5.75 30.13
C TRP A 447 -23.10 -5.11 31.18
N PRO A 448 -21.94 -5.70 31.51
CA PRO A 448 -20.99 -5.10 32.44
C PRO A 448 -20.52 -3.75 31.87
N ARG A 449 -20.80 -2.67 32.59
CA ARG A 449 -20.39 -1.32 32.19
C ARG A 449 -18.87 -1.18 32.33
N PRO A 450 -18.18 -0.58 31.35
CA PRO A 450 -16.77 -0.27 31.49
C PRO A 450 -16.55 0.77 32.61
N PRO A 451 -15.45 0.68 33.36
CA PRO A 451 -15.15 1.61 34.44
C PRO A 451 -14.97 3.04 33.89
N GLY A 452 -15.73 4.01 34.45
CA GLY A 452 -15.54 5.45 34.17
C GLY A 452 -16.77 6.26 33.79
N PHE A 453 -17.98 5.69 33.74
CA PHE A 453 -19.20 6.47 33.49
C PHE A 453 -19.86 6.96 34.79
N PRO A 454 -20.18 8.26 34.92
CA PRO A 454 -20.90 8.80 36.08
C PRO A 454 -22.37 8.34 36.08
N SER A 455 -22.89 8.13 37.28
CA SER A 455 -24.22 7.59 37.61
C SER A 455 -25.40 8.41 37.09
#